data_AF-A0A9Y1FMW6-F1
#
_entry.id   AF-A0A9Y1FMW6-F1
#
_cell.length_a   1.000
_cell.length_b   1.000
_cell.length_c   1.000
_cell.angle_alpha   90.00
_cell.angle_beta   90.00
_cell.angle_gamma   90.00
#
_symmetry.space_group_name_H-M   'P 1'
#
loop_
_entity.id
_entity.type
_entity.pdbx_description
1 polymer ?
#
loop_
_entity_poly.entity_id
_entity_poly.type
_entity_poly.pdbx_seq_one_letter_code
_entity_poly.pdbx_strand_id
1 'polypeptide(L)'
;MRDSAVRIIHFGDTHITSRPQFVSSEYFAAVNEINSLANKLKIDFGIFSGDLTQDGLYEDYVFANKLRELINLPKIHWIIGNHDSRSGGFEVWEKMVGERDFFDVDDKVLFIGLDSCVPDRDSGRFGRKAFDFAKKILTKFGEDRIKIVAFHHHLLPIPKVGRERSNAVDSGEMLSILLDYGVDAVFTGHKHHPNVYKVEDTIIISSGSISSYKTRSGEPHSFNLVEIRPQKDVKIKTIESKGNELHEEIKTITRRFRMVNSSGGKWLRIVQLSGTDFGSSWSKQAEYFKKGMKLIDDTKPDVIIHNGNLTYSGYSDEYEQAIEHFLKYKEKFIFCPGPRDLRGYGESLLNKYFDIEHLIEKENSNFYVLNTSEAGTDIGVVGRRTQLKLHRYVHQAKKERSKQFNSVIMHHHLVPIPGTRETSALEDAGDVLRLLVDTNVNLVMSGHLGRAFCTRVEKTVFVNCNTFSSQKTASSENSFNIIDISSDGAIVVSEVFIPSNFRRILGIFPGSETNNKINYTAKI
;
A
#
# COMPACT_ATOMS: atom_id res chain seq x y z
N MET A 1 -18.17 -4.22 33.16
CA MET A 1 -18.71 -4.09 31.79
C MET A 1 -18.34 -5.36 31.05
N ARG A 2 -19.28 -6.03 30.37
CA ARG A 2 -18.93 -7.20 29.54
C ARG A 2 -18.00 -6.73 28.43
N ASP A 3 -16.89 -7.42 28.27
CA ASP A 3 -15.93 -7.19 27.21
C ASP A 3 -16.61 -7.43 25.85
N SER A 4 -16.78 -6.35 25.10
CA SER A 4 -17.49 -6.30 23.82
C SER A 4 -16.54 -6.35 22.62
N ALA A 5 -15.24 -6.54 22.85
CA ALA A 5 -14.29 -6.70 21.77
C ALA A 5 -14.57 -7.98 20.97
N VAL A 6 -14.22 -7.95 19.69
CA VAL A 6 -14.21 -9.12 18.81
C VAL A 6 -12.79 -9.68 18.79
N ARG A 7 -12.62 -10.93 19.21
CA ARG A 7 -11.33 -11.63 19.26
C ARG A 7 -11.23 -12.68 18.17
N ILE A 8 -10.16 -12.58 17.40
CA ILE A 8 -9.94 -13.34 16.18
C ILE A 8 -8.57 -14.00 16.24
N ILE A 9 -8.52 -15.29 15.96
CA ILE A 9 -7.26 -15.99 15.66
C ILE A 9 -7.07 -15.99 14.15
N HIS A 10 -6.02 -15.35 13.66
CA HIS A 10 -5.70 -15.26 12.24
C HIS A 10 -4.43 -16.04 11.92
N PHE A 11 -4.53 -17.02 11.03
CA PHE A 11 -3.47 -17.93 10.65
C PHE A 11 -3.61 -18.31 9.18
N GLY A 12 -2.60 -18.94 8.59
CA GLY A 12 -2.60 -19.27 7.18
C GLY A 12 -1.36 -20.04 6.76
N ASP A 13 -1.26 -20.30 5.46
CA ASP A 13 -0.07 -20.83 4.80
C ASP A 13 0.40 -22.14 5.46
N THR A 14 -0.51 -23.11 5.61
CA THR A 14 -0.17 -24.41 6.21
C THR A 14 0.59 -25.31 5.26
N HIS A 15 0.31 -25.21 3.95
CA HIS A 15 0.93 -26.02 2.90
C HIS A 15 0.93 -27.52 3.21
N ILE A 16 -0.21 -28.05 3.66
CA ILE A 16 -0.33 -29.45 4.08
C ILE A 16 -0.10 -30.35 2.88
N THR A 17 0.83 -31.29 3.06
CA THR A 17 1.15 -32.36 2.11
C THR A 17 1.95 -33.44 2.84
N SER A 18 2.11 -34.60 2.22
CA SER A 18 2.97 -35.70 2.71
C SER A 18 4.48 -35.43 2.51
N ARG A 19 4.82 -34.32 1.87
CA ARG A 19 6.19 -33.95 1.46
C ARG A 19 6.83 -32.93 2.43
N PRO A 20 8.15 -32.71 2.38
CA PRO A 20 8.88 -31.85 3.32
C PRO A 20 8.46 -30.38 3.37
N GLN A 21 7.63 -29.91 2.43
CA GLN A 21 7.09 -28.55 2.46
C GLN A 21 6.24 -28.29 3.71
N PHE A 22 5.62 -29.34 4.25
CA PHE A 22 4.83 -29.30 5.47
C PHE A 22 5.68 -29.68 6.69
N VAL A 23 5.98 -28.70 7.54
CA VAL A 23 6.69 -28.90 8.82
C VAL A 23 5.67 -29.25 9.90
N SER A 24 5.34 -30.53 10.01
CA SER A 24 4.28 -31.03 10.89
C SER A 24 4.49 -30.70 12.37
N SER A 25 5.73 -30.69 12.86
CA SER A 25 6.02 -30.33 14.25
C SER A 25 5.60 -28.90 14.60
N GLU A 26 5.79 -27.95 13.67
CA GLU A 26 5.42 -26.55 13.86
C GLU A 26 3.90 -26.36 13.71
N TYR A 27 3.26 -27.13 12.82
CA TYR A 27 1.80 -27.20 12.73
C TYR A 27 1.18 -27.61 14.07
N PHE A 28 1.61 -28.75 14.63
CA PHE A 28 1.05 -29.26 15.89
C PHE A 28 1.34 -28.31 17.07
N ALA A 29 2.50 -27.66 17.09
CA ALA A 29 2.80 -26.62 18.08
C ALA A 29 1.80 -25.45 17.97
N ALA A 30 1.59 -24.93 16.76
CA ALA A 30 0.64 -23.84 16.51
C ALA A 30 -0.79 -24.23 16.90
N VAL A 31 -1.26 -25.42 16.53
CA VAL A 31 -2.61 -25.91 16.89
C VAL A 31 -2.76 -26.02 18.40
N ASN A 32 -1.77 -26.56 19.11
CA ASN A 32 -1.80 -26.65 20.56
C ASN A 32 -1.89 -25.26 21.20
N GLU A 33 -1.13 -24.28 20.70
CA GLU A 33 -1.16 -22.93 21.23
C GLU A 33 -2.48 -22.20 20.90
N ILE A 34 -2.99 -22.33 19.68
CA ILE A 34 -4.31 -21.79 19.28
C ILE A 34 -5.41 -22.33 20.19
N ASN A 35 -5.42 -23.65 20.42
CA ASN A 35 -6.40 -24.30 21.30
C ASN A 35 -6.24 -23.85 22.76
N SER A 36 -4.99 -23.69 23.23
CA SER A 36 -4.66 -23.15 24.56
C SER A 36 -5.21 -21.73 24.73
N LEU A 37 -5.04 -20.86 23.74
CA LEU A 37 -5.60 -19.50 23.74
C LEU A 37 -7.13 -19.51 23.71
N ALA A 38 -7.75 -20.37 22.90
CA ALA A 38 -9.20 -20.51 22.81
C ALA A 38 -9.85 -20.98 24.13
N ASN A 39 -9.12 -21.75 24.94
CA ASN A 39 -9.56 -22.16 26.28
C ASN A 39 -9.41 -21.05 27.32
N LYS A 40 -8.44 -20.16 27.16
CA LYS A 40 -8.14 -19.07 28.12
C LYS A 40 -8.92 -17.79 27.82
N LEU A 41 -9.20 -17.54 26.55
CA LEU A 41 -9.83 -16.33 26.05
C LEU A 41 -11.11 -16.70 25.33
N LYS A 42 -12.13 -15.85 25.46
CA LYS A 42 -13.31 -15.96 24.60
C LYS A 42 -12.94 -15.48 23.19
N ILE A 43 -12.55 -16.41 22.32
CA ILE A 43 -12.36 -16.18 20.88
C ILE A 43 -13.73 -16.22 20.20
N ASP A 44 -14.02 -15.26 19.33
CA ASP A 44 -15.29 -15.24 18.59
C ASP A 44 -15.22 -16.16 17.35
N PHE A 45 -14.13 -16.09 16.58
CA PHE A 45 -13.86 -16.97 15.44
C PHE A 45 -12.39 -16.97 15.01
N GLY A 46 -12.02 -17.91 14.15
CA GLY A 46 -10.75 -17.93 13.43
C GLY A 46 -10.88 -17.46 11.97
N ILE A 47 -9.80 -16.95 11.41
CA ILE A 47 -9.66 -16.69 9.97
C ILE A 47 -8.44 -17.47 9.48
N PHE A 48 -8.66 -18.35 8.51
CA PHE A 48 -7.59 -19.02 7.76
C PHE A 48 -7.40 -18.33 6.42
N SER A 49 -6.27 -17.66 6.18
CA SER A 49 -6.05 -16.81 5.00
C SER A 49 -5.34 -17.49 3.83
N GLY A 50 -5.66 -18.75 3.54
CA GLY A 50 -5.24 -19.46 2.32
C GLY A 50 -3.98 -20.32 2.44
N ASP A 51 -3.73 -21.09 1.38
CA ASP A 51 -2.68 -22.09 1.22
C ASP A 51 -2.79 -23.21 2.27
N LEU A 52 -3.99 -23.80 2.31
CA LEU A 52 -4.29 -24.97 3.14
C LEU A 52 -3.43 -26.17 2.73
N THR A 53 -3.38 -26.41 1.43
CA THR A 53 -2.66 -27.50 0.77
C THR A 53 -1.43 -26.98 0.03
N GLN A 54 -0.46 -27.86 -0.25
CA GLN A 54 0.74 -27.48 -0.99
C GLN A 54 0.54 -27.43 -2.50
N ASP A 55 -0.20 -28.37 -3.10
CA ASP A 55 -0.29 -28.47 -4.56
C ASP A 55 -1.74 -28.57 -5.08
N GLY A 56 -2.75 -28.35 -4.22
CA GLY A 56 -4.17 -28.43 -4.59
C GLY A 56 -4.65 -29.84 -4.93
N LEU A 57 -3.84 -30.86 -4.62
CA LEU A 57 -4.15 -32.26 -4.93
C LEU A 57 -5.25 -32.80 -4.00
N TYR A 58 -6.06 -33.71 -4.53
CA TYR A 58 -7.15 -34.33 -3.75
C TYR A 58 -6.65 -34.99 -2.46
N GLU A 59 -5.53 -35.71 -2.51
CA GLU A 59 -4.92 -36.37 -1.36
C GLU A 59 -4.42 -35.37 -0.32
N ASP A 60 -3.87 -34.22 -0.76
CA ASP A 60 -3.48 -33.14 0.15
C ASP A 60 -4.71 -32.58 0.87
N TYR A 61 -5.86 -32.41 0.18
CA TYR A 61 -7.11 -31.98 0.81
C TYR A 61 -7.69 -33.01 1.78
N VAL A 62 -7.61 -34.30 1.46
CA VAL A 62 -8.02 -35.39 2.37
C VAL A 62 -7.17 -35.33 3.65
N PHE A 63 -5.86 -35.13 3.52
CA PHE A 63 -4.98 -35.00 4.68
C PHE A 63 -5.26 -33.70 5.46
N ALA A 64 -5.42 -32.59 4.75
CA ALA A 64 -5.71 -31.30 5.35
C ALA A 64 -7.04 -31.26 6.11
N ASN A 65 -8.09 -31.92 5.62
CA ASN A 65 -9.36 -32.05 6.35
C ASN A 65 -9.18 -32.68 7.73
N LYS A 66 -8.44 -33.79 7.80
CA LYS A 66 -8.16 -34.47 9.08
C LYS A 66 -7.39 -33.56 10.06
N LEU A 67 -6.46 -32.77 9.56
CA LEU A 67 -5.68 -31.87 10.41
C LEU A 67 -6.48 -30.66 10.88
N ARG A 68 -7.33 -30.10 10.02
CA ARG A 68 -8.19 -28.95 10.37
C ARG A 68 -9.14 -29.25 11.53
N GLU A 69 -9.60 -30.49 11.66
CA GLU A 69 -10.45 -30.95 12.78
C GLU A 69 -9.76 -30.84 14.16
N LEU A 70 -8.42 -30.71 14.20
CA LEU A 70 -7.67 -30.56 15.44
C LEU A 70 -7.73 -29.12 15.99
N ILE A 71 -8.20 -28.15 15.21
CA ILE A 71 -8.26 -26.74 15.59
C ILE A 71 -9.61 -26.46 16.27
N ASN A 72 -9.57 -26.28 17.58
CA ASN A 72 -10.73 -26.09 18.45
C ASN A 72 -11.07 -24.60 18.58
N LEU A 73 -11.65 -24.05 17.51
CA LEU A 73 -12.23 -22.69 17.50
C LEU A 73 -13.75 -22.77 17.28
N PRO A 74 -14.55 -21.81 17.79
CA PRO A 74 -16.01 -21.85 17.63
C PRO A 74 -16.47 -21.87 16.17
N LYS A 75 -15.74 -21.17 15.32
CA LYS A 75 -15.93 -21.09 13.87
C LYS A 75 -14.61 -20.70 13.23
N ILE A 76 -14.35 -21.16 12.02
CA ILE A 76 -13.20 -20.72 11.21
C ILE A 76 -13.72 -20.33 9.83
N HIS A 77 -13.39 -19.11 9.39
CA HIS A 77 -13.59 -18.68 8.02
C HIS A 77 -12.39 -19.12 7.17
N TRP A 78 -12.62 -20.09 6.29
CA TRP A 78 -11.59 -20.64 5.41
C TRP A 78 -11.55 -19.86 4.10
N ILE A 79 -10.41 -19.24 3.81
CA ILE A 79 -10.13 -18.55 2.56
C ILE A 79 -9.20 -19.41 1.72
N ILE A 80 -9.46 -19.50 0.40
CA ILE A 80 -8.63 -20.24 -0.55
C ILE A 80 -7.34 -19.48 -0.88
N GLY A 81 -6.21 -20.19 -0.99
CA GLY A 81 -4.94 -19.62 -1.48
C GLY A 81 -4.51 -20.11 -2.86
N ASN A 82 -3.43 -19.57 -3.42
CA ASN A 82 -3.03 -19.93 -4.78
C ASN A 82 -2.60 -21.40 -4.86
N HIS A 83 -1.95 -21.94 -3.83
CA HIS A 83 -1.56 -23.35 -3.79
C HIS A 83 -2.77 -24.28 -3.73
N ASP A 84 -3.85 -23.87 -3.07
CA ASP A 84 -5.13 -24.59 -3.02
C ASP A 84 -5.82 -24.71 -4.37
N SER A 85 -5.63 -23.69 -5.23
CA SER A 85 -6.26 -23.60 -6.54
C SER A 85 -5.53 -24.36 -7.66
N ARG A 86 -4.31 -24.86 -7.40
CA ARG A 86 -3.48 -25.56 -8.39
C ARG A 86 -4.09 -26.89 -8.81
N SER A 87 -3.80 -27.33 -10.04
CA SER A 87 -4.14 -28.67 -10.52
C SER A 87 -5.64 -28.99 -10.47
N GLY A 88 -6.52 -27.99 -10.64
CA GLY A 88 -7.97 -28.16 -10.47
C GLY A 88 -8.44 -28.17 -9.01
N GLY A 89 -7.56 -27.89 -8.05
CA GLY A 89 -7.82 -27.90 -6.62
C GLY A 89 -8.90 -26.91 -6.17
N PHE A 90 -9.22 -25.88 -6.96
CA PHE A 90 -10.36 -25.00 -6.70
C PHE A 90 -11.70 -25.75 -6.70
N GLU A 91 -11.87 -26.80 -7.51
CA GLU A 91 -13.07 -27.64 -7.46
C GLU A 91 -13.08 -28.55 -6.24
N VAL A 92 -11.91 -29.02 -5.82
CA VAL A 92 -11.74 -29.83 -4.60
C VAL A 92 -12.06 -28.98 -3.37
N TRP A 93 -11.59 -27.73 -3.35
CA TRP A 93 -11.94 -26.73 -2.34
C TRP A 93 -13.46 -26.55 -2.23
N GLU A 94 -14.14 -26.30 -3.35
CA GLU A 94 -15.61 -26.11 -3.38
C GLU A 94 -16.36 -27.33 -2.83
N LYS A 95 -15.86 -28.55 -3.09
CA LYS A 95 -16.48 -29.80 -2.63
C LYS A 95 -16.16 -30.14 -1.17
N MET A 96 -14.96 -29.82 -0.69
CA MET A 96 -14.42 -30.34 0.58
C MET A 96 -14.20 -29.27 1.66
N VAL A 97 -14.25 -27.98 1.32
CA VAL A 97 -13.98 -26.87 2.23
C VAL A 97 -15.14 -25.89 2.26
N GLY A 98 -15.54 -25.36 1.10
CA GLY A 98 -16.68 -24.46 0.99
C GLY A 98 -16.59 -23.50 -0.19
N GLU A 99 -17.49 -22.51 -0.20
CA GLU A 99 -17.53 -21.47 -1.23
C GLU A 99 -16.23 -20.64 -1.25
N ARG A 100 -15.83 -20.16 -2.43
CA ARG A 100 -14.61 -19.36 -2.60
C ARG A 100 -14.85 -17.87 -2.36
N ASP A 101 -16.02 -17.36 -2.73
CA ASP A 101 -16.53 -16.04 -2.37
C ASP A 101 -17.74 -16.23 -1.47
N PHE A 102 -17.72 -15.71 -0.24
CA PHE A 102 -18.81 -15.88 0.71
C PHE A 102 -18.88 -14.70 1.69
N PHE A 103 -19.95 -14.64 2.47
CA PHE A 103 -20.06 -13.69 3.58
C PHE A 103 -20.73 -14.35 4.78
N ASP A 104 -20.43 -13.83 5.95
CA ASP A 104 -21.08 -14.18 7.20
C ASP A 104 -21.41 -12.90 7.96
N VAL A 105 -22.55 -12.89 8.64
CA VAL A 105 -23.02 -11.68 9.31
C VAL A 105 -23.73 -12.03 10.60
N ASP A 106 -23.37 -11.31 11.66
CA ASP A 106 -24.06 -11.31 12.94
C ASP A 106 -24.33 -9.87 13.42
N ASP A 107 -24.71 -9.69 14.68
CA ASP A 107 -25.02 -8.39 15.25
C ASP A 107 -23.80 -7.46 15.39
N LYS A 108 -22.58 -8.01 15.43
CA LYS A 108 -21.33 -7.27 15.65
C LYS A 108 -20.47 -7.15 14.40
N VAL A 109 -20.42 -8.20 13.58
CA VAL A 109 -19.45 -8.39 12.52
C VAL A 109 -20.15 -8.66 11.19
N LEU A 110 -19.65 -8.01 10.15
CA LEU A 110 -19.81 -8.43 8.77
C LEU A 110 -18.45 -8.97 8.31
N PHE A 111 -18.39 -10.25 7.95
CA PHE A 111 -17.23 -10.89 7.36
C PHE A 111 -17.48 -11.19 5.89
N ILE A 112 -16.49 -10.92 5.03
CA ILE A 112 -16.51 -11.26 3.61
C ILE A 112 -15.22 -12.00 3.26
N GLY A 113 -15.35 -13.24 2.78
CA GLY A 113 -14.25 -14.00 2.19
C GLY A 113 -14.26 -13.83 0.67
N LEU A 114 -13.11 -13.53 0.07
CA LEU A 114 -12.96 -13.37 -1.37
C LEU A 114 -11.87 -14.27 -1.93
N ASP A 115 -12.14 -14.84 -3.09
CA ASP A 115 -11.14 -15.53 -3.89
C ASP A 115 -10.25 -14.51 -4.61
N SER A 116 -8.95 -14.61 -4.34
CA SER A 116 -7.93 -13.82 -5.04
C SER A 116 -7.10 -14.67 -5.98
N CYS A 117 -7.39 -15.96 -6.13
CA CYS A 117 -6.56 -16.91 -6.84
C CYS A 117 -6.80 -16.86 -8.35
N VAL A 118 -5.73 -17.08 -9.10
CA VAL A 118 -5.82 -17.46 -10.50
C VAL A 118 -5.27 -18.87 -10.60
N PRO A 119 -6.08 -19.86 -11.05
CA PRO A 119 -5.63 -21.25 -11.13
C PRO A 119 -4.26 -21.38 -11.79
N ASP A 120 -3.40 -22.20 -11.17
CA ASP A 120 -2.04 -22.49 -11.61
C ASP A 120 -1.09 -21.28 -11.69
N ARG A 121 -1.42 -20.16 -11.03
CA ARG A 121 -0.54 -18.99 -10.91
C ARG A 121 -0.34 -18.60 -9.45
N ASP A 122 0.87 -18.14 -9.14
CA ASP A 122 1.20 -17.57 -7.83
C ASP A 122 0.77 -16.12 -7.67
N SER A 123 0.29 -15.50 -8.76
CA SER A 123 -0.19 -14.11 -8.73
C SER A 123 -1.70 -14.07 -8.50
N GLY A 124 -2.12 -13.12 -7.68
CA GLY A 124 -3.53 -12.94 -7.37
C GLY A 124 -4.25 -12.00 -8.32
N ARG A 125 -5.57 -12.19 -8.47
CA ARG A 125 -6.49 -11.28 -9.16
C ARG A 125 -7.92 -11.52 -8.67
N PHE A 126 -8.62 -10.46 -8.28
CA PHE A 126 -10.02 -10.54 -7.84
C PHE A 126 -10.99 -10.57 -9.03
N GLY A 127 -10.77 -9.69 -10.00
CA GLY A 127 -11.67 -9.51 -11.12
C GLY A 127 -13.03 -8.89 -10.75
N ARG A 128 -13.82 -8.61 -11.79
CA ARG A 128 -15.05 -7.81 -11.66
C ARG A 128 -16.11 -8.47 -10.78
N LYS A 129 -16.23 -9.80 -10.83
CA LYS A 129 -17.23 -10.55 -10.06
C LYS A 129 -17.01 -10.39 -8.54
N ALA A 130 -15.78 -10.56 -8.07
CA ALA A 130 -15.44 -10.38 -6.66
C ALA A 130 -15.65 -8.92 -6.21
N PHE A 131 -15.29 -7.94 -7.04
CA PHE A 131 -15.56 -6.52 -6.76
C PHE A 131 -17.05 -6.23 -6.59
N ASP A 132 -17.88 -6.69 -7.54
CA ASP A 132 -19.32 -6.43 -7.51
C ASP A 132 -19.99 -7.19 -6.35
N PHE A 133 -19.51 -8.40 -6.02
CA PHE A 133 -19.94 -9.15 -4.84
C PHE A 133 -19.62 -8.39 -3.55
N ALA A 134 -18.37 -7.97 -3.35
CA ALA A 134 -17.95 -7.23 -2.17
C ALA A 134 -18.77 -5.94 -1.98
N LYS A 135 -18.90 -5.13 -3.04
CA LYS A 135 -19.71 -3.89 -3.03
C LYS A 135 -21.16 -4.16 -2.64
N LYS A 136 -21.78 -5.20 -3.22
CA LYS A 136 -23.17 -5.58 -2.93
C LYS A 136 -23.35 -5.92 -1.46
N ILE A 137 -22.47 -6.74 -0.88
CA ILE A 137 -22.55 -7.17 0.51
C ILE A 137 -22.26 -6.01 1.47
N LEU A 138 -21.22 -5.21 1.20
CA LEU A 138 -20.86 -4.04 2.00
C LEU A 138 -21.98 -2.99 2.02
N THR A 139 -22.65 -2.75 0.89
CA THR A 139 -23.81 -1.86 0.81
C THR A 139 -24.98 -2.40 1.64
N LYS A 140 -25.24 -3.71 1.55
CA LYS A 140 -26.45 -4.31 2.14
C LYS A 140 -26.36 -4.49 3.66
N PHE A 141 -25.19 -4.83 4.18
CA PHE A 141 -25.03 -5.28 5.57
C PHE A 141 -23.98 -4.50 6.36
N GLY A 142 -23.28 -3.56 5.74
CA GLY A 142 -22.12 -2.92 6.35
C GLY A 142 -22.45 -1.93 7.48
N GLU A 143 -23.65 -1.37 7.51
CA GLU A 143 -24.01 -0.35 8.52
C GLU A 143 -23.89 -0.91 9.96
N ASP A 144 -23.35 -0.08 10.85
CA ASP A 144 -23.17 -0.30 12.30
C ASP A 144 -22.33 -1.52 12.76
N ARG A 145 -21.69 -2.24 11.83
CA ARG A 145 -20.87 -3.43 12.14
C ARG A 145 -19.37 -3.16 12.05
N ILE A 146 -18.60 -4.07 12.64
CA ILE A 146 -17.19 -4.25 12.30
C ILE A 146 -17.14 -4.96 10.95
N LYS A 147 -16.60 -4.30 9.94
CA LYS A 147 -16.50 -4.82 8.57
C LYS A 147 -15.12 -5.46 8.37
N ILE A 148 -15.11 -6.75 8.07
CA ILE A 148 -13.91 -7.54 7.87
C ILE A 148 -13.94 -8.14 6.48
N VAL A 149 -12.84 -8.01 5.75
CA VAL A 149 -12.65 -8.69 4.46
C VAL A 149 -11.40 -9.57 4.54
N ALA A 150 -11.43 -10.77 4.00
CA ALA A 150 -10.27 -11.64 3.96
C ALA A 150 -10.07 -12.24 2.57
N PHE A 151 -8.81 -12.33 2.14
CA PHE A 151 -8.38 -12.92 0.88
C PHE A 151 -6.89 -13.27 0.99
N HIS A 152 -6.40 -14.22 0.20
CA HIS A 152 -5.03 -14.71 0.34
C HIS A 152 -3.93 -13.70 -0.07
N HIS A 153 -4.01 -13.13 -1.28
CA HIS A 153 -2.95 -12.28 -1.83
C HIS A 153 -2.97 -10.85 -1.27
N HIS A 154 -1.79 -10.26 -1.05
CA HIS A 154 -1.67 -8.92 -0.48
C HIS A 154 -2.14 -7.80 -1.42
N LEU A 155 -2.55 -6.67 -0.83
CA LEU A 155 -2.79 -5.44 -1.58
C LEU A 155 -1.57 -4.54 -1.67
N LEU A 156 -0.84 -4.43 -0.55
CA LEU A 156 0.39 -3.66 -0.42
C LEU A 156 1.59 -4.60 -0.36
N PRO A 157 2.78 -4.13 -0.81
CA PRO A 157 3.98 -4.94 -0.79
C PRO A 157 4.41 -5.24 0.65
N ILE A 158 4.86 -6.47 0.89
CA ILE A 158 5.28 -6.95 2.21
C ILE A 158 6.81 -6.85 2.35
N PRO A 159 7.35 -6.35 3.47
CA PRO A 159 8.80 -6.25 3.67
C PRO A 159 9.46 -7.62 3.83
N LYS A 160 10.79 -7.68 3.68
CA LYS A 160 11.64 -8.87 3.85
C LYS A 160 11.33 -10.06 2.94
N VAL A 161 10.54 -9.87 1.88
CA VAL A 161 10.22 -10.92 0.89
C VAL A 161 11.10 -10.86 -0.36
N GLY A 162 12.08 -9.94 -0.40
CA GLY A 162 12.97 -9.74 -1.53
C GLY A 162 12.37 -8.83 -2.60
N ARG A 163 12.78 -9.05 -3.87
CA ARG A 163 12.36 -8.24 -5.04
C ARG A 163 11.03 -8.72 -5.66
N GLU A 164 10.30 -9.57 -4.96
CA GLU A 164 9.12 -10.23 -5.51
C GLU A 164 7.90 -9.31 -5.49
N ARG A 165 7.43 -8.91 -6.68
CA ARG A 165 6.11 -8.28 -6.86
C ARG A 165 5.02 -9.31 -6.62
N SER A 166 4.26 -9.13 -5.55
CA SER A 166 3.31 -10.14 -5.10
C SER A 166 1.93 -9.63 -4.73
N ASN A 167 1.69 -8.35 -4.98
CA ASN A 167 0.38 -7.77 -4.82
C ASN A 167 -0.57 -8.41 -5.84
N ALA A 168 -1.84 -8.53 -5.50
CA ALA A 168 -2.86 -8.87 -6.47
C ALA A 168 -2.84 -7.86 -7.63
N VAL A 169 -2.99 -8.35 -8.86
CA VAL A 169 -2.82 -7.55 -10.09
C VAL A 169 -3.77 -6.36 -10.13
N ASP A 170 -4.96 -6.47 -9.56
CA ASP A 170 -5.99 -5.44 -9.46
C ASP A 170 -6.20 -4.96 -8.02
N SER A 171 -5.11 -4.92 -7.21
CA SER A 171 -5.18 -4.50 -5.81
C SER A 171 -5.53 -3.04 -5.62
N GLY A 172 -5.23 -2.15 -6.57
CA GLY A 172 -5.63 -0.74 -6.51
C GLY A 172 -7.16 -0.58 -6.47
N GLU A 173 -7.87 -1.31 -7.32
CA GLU A 173 -9.33 -1.35 -7.37
C GLU A 173 -9.92 -1.93 -6.09
N MET A 174 -9.37 -3.03 -5.59
CA MET A 174 -9.82 -3.60 -4.31
C MET A 174 -9.57 -2.62 -3.16
N LEU A 175 -8.39 -1.99 -3.09
CA LEU A 175 -8.07 -1.00 -2.07
C LEU A 175 -9.08 0.16 -2.09
N SER A 176 -9.42 0.70 -3.26
CA SER A 176 -10.46 1.73 -3.38
C SER A 176 -11.78 1.26 -2.80
N ILE A 177 -12.24 0.05 -3.13
CA ILE A 177 -13.50 -0.49 -2.61
C ILE A 177 -13.46 -0.61 -1.09
N LEU A 178 -12.38 -1.12 -0.51
CA LEU A 178 -12.26 -1.29 0.93
C LEU A 178 -12.32 0.06 1.66
N LEU A 179 -11.65 1.08 1.12
CA LEU A 179 -11.64 2.43 1.67
C LEU A 179 -13.00 3.13 1.52
N ASP A 180 -13.59 3.10 0.31
CA ASP A 180 -14.86 3.76 -0.02
C ASP A 180 -16.03 3.21 0.82
N TYR A 181 -16.01 1.90 1.09
CA TYR A 181 -17.03 1.23 1.90
C TYR A 181 -16.65 1.16 3.39
N GLY A 182 -15.54 1.78 3.79
CA GLY A 182 -15.09 1.87 5.18
C GLY A 182 -14.94 0.50 5.84
N VAL A 183 -14.17 -0.40 5.24
CA VAL A 183 -13.79 -1.69 5.84
C VAL A 183 -12.83 -1.44 7.01
N ASP A 184 -13.07 -2.09 8.15
CA ASP A 184 -12.26 -1.88 9.37
C ASP A 184 -10.95 -2.67 9.31
N ALA A 185 -11.02 -3.96 8.97
CA ALA A 185 -9.87 -4.85 8.96
C ALA A 185 -9.86 -5.76 7.72
N VAL A 186 -8.66 -6.01 7.21
CA VAL A 186 -8.41 -6.88 6.05
C VAL A 186 -7.37 -7.92 6.45
N PHE A 187 -7.65 -9.20 6.18
CA PHE A 187 -6.78 -10.31 6.57
C PHE A 187 -6.21 -11.00 5.34
N THR A 188 -4.89 -11.16 5.27
CA THR A 188 -4.15 -11.76 4.14
C THR A 188 -3.07 -12.78 4.55
N GLY A 189 -2.61 -13.62 3.62
CA GLY A 189 -1.62 -14.70 3.82
C GLY A 189 -0.47 -14.62 2.80
N HIS A 190 -0.07 -15.69 2.12
CA HIS A 190 0.76 -15.72 0.89
C HIS A 190 2.28 -15.55 1.05
N LYS A 191 2.78 -14.52 1.75
CA LYS A 191 4.25 -14.29 1.84
C LYS A 191 4.95 -14.83 3.06
N HIS A 192 4.20 -15.44 3.97
CA HIS A 192 4.72 -16.08 5.18
C HIS A 192 5.52 -15.10 6.05
N HIS A 193 5.16 -13.81 6.02
CA HIS A 193 5.77 -12.77 6.84
C HIS A 193 4.65 -11.95 7.50
N PRO A 194 4.56 -11.97 8.83
CA PRO A 194 3.55 -11.20 9.55
C PRO A 194 3.84 -9.71 9.37
N ASN A 195 2.83 -8.94 8.98
CA ASN A 195 2.96 -7.51 8.78
C ASN A 195 1.62 -6.81 8.96
N VAL A 196 1.65 -5.61 9.55
CA VAL A 196 0.46 -4.78 9.74
C VAL A 196 0.69 -3.41 9.11
N TYR A 197 -0.28 -2.98 8.28
CA TYR A 197 -0.37 -1.62 7.78
C TYR A 197 -1.73 -1.02 8.13
N LYS A 198 -1.73 0.22 8.63
CA LYS A 198 -2.91 1.08 8.60
C LYS A 198 -2.91 1.85 7.29
N VAL A 199 -3.88 1.59 6.41
CA VAL A 199 -4.12 2.41 5.21
C VAL A 199 -5.38 3.21 5.45
N GLU A 200 -5.19 4.52 5.58
CA GLU A 200 -6.24 5.44 5.98
C GLU A 200 -6.94 5.01 7.26
N ASP A 201 -8.14 4.45 7.16
CA ASP A 201 -8.97 4.02 8.28
C ASP A 201 -9.28 2.50 8.20
N THR A 202 -8.48 1.77 7.43
CA THR A 202 -8.52 0.30 7.28
C THR A 202 -7.21 -0.31 7.76
N ILE A 203 -7.28 -1.36 8.59
CA ILE A 203 -6.11 -2.10 9.08
C ILE A 203 -5.93 -3.36 8.23
N ILE A 204 -4.79 -3.48 7.55
CA ILE A 204 -4.43 -4.66 6.75
C ILE A 204 -3.44 -5.50 7.55
N ILE A 205 -3.79 -6.76 7.78
CA ILE A 205 -3.10 -7.70 8.66
C ILE A 205 -2.70 -8.92 7.83
N SER A 206 -1.39 -9.13 7.67
CA SER A 206 -0.83 -10.31 7.01
C SER A 206 -0.39 -11.32 8.05
N SER A 207 -0.68 -12.61 7.83
CA SER A 207 -0.18 -13.69 8.68
C SER A 207 1.24 -14.10 8.30
N GLY A 208 1.98 -14.63 9.26
CA GLY A 208 3.06 -15.56 8.98
C GLY A 208 2.53 -16.90 8.47
N SER A 209 3.43 -17.87 8.32
CA SER A 209 3.05 -19.26 8.10
C SER A 209 3.14 -20.03 9.42
N ILE A 210 2.20 -20.95 9.65
CA ILE A 210 2.23 -21.80 10.85
C ILE A 210 2.98 -23.14 10.64
N SER A 211 3.25 -23.54 9.39
CA SER A 211 3.89 -24.83 9.11
C SER A 211 4.65 -24.96 7.79
N SER A 212 4.69 -23.95 6.94
CA SER A 212 5.47 -24.02 5.70
C SER A 212 6.97 -23.98 5.98
N TYR A 213 7.76 -24.80 5.30
CA TYR A 213 9.22 -24.73 5.39
C TYR A 213 9.79 -23.37 4.94
N LYS A 214 9.06 -22.60 4.13
CA LYS A 214 9.48 -21.29 3.63
C LYS A 214 9.18 -20.20 4.65
N THR A 215 10.07 -19.96 5.61
CA THR A 215 10.01 -18.74 6.43
C THR A 215 10.92 -17.64 5.84
N ARG A 216 10.67 -16.38 6.19
CA ARG A 216 11.46 -15.24 5.72
C ARG A 216 12.54 -14.87 6.73
N SER A 217 13.79 -14.78 6.29
CA SER A 217 14.93 -14.36 7.13
C SER A 217 15.09 -15.11 8.47
N GLY A 218 14.70 -16.40 8.50
CA GLY A 218 14.79 -17.22 9.72
C GLY A 218 13.75 -16.87 10.80
N GLU A 219 12.72 -16.10 10.45
CA GLU A 219 11.62 -15.84 11.36
C GLU A 219 10.87 -17.13 11.71
N PRO A 220 10.37 -17.23 12.95
CA PRO A 220 9.66 -18.42 13.38
C PRO A 220 8.27 -18.48 12.76
N HIS A 221 7.71 -19.69 12.71
CA HIS A 221 6.31 -19.89 12.38
C HIS A 221 5.42 -19.14 13.37
N SER A 222 4.39 -18.48 12.86
CA SER A 222 3.58 -17.58 13.66
C SER A 222 2.16 -17.40 13.14
N PHE A 223 1.29 -16.98 14.05
CA PHE A 223 -0.09 -16.58 13.80
C PHE A 223 -0.41 -15.29 14.57
N ASN A 224 -1.57 -14.70 14.32
CA ASN A 224 -1.99 -13.46 14.95
C ASN A 224 -3.18 -13.68 15.90
N LEU A 225 -3.16 -13.03 17.07
CA LEU A 225 -4.34 -12.79 17.90
C LEU A 225 -4.74 -11.32 17.72
N VAL A 226 -5.94 -11.11 17.19
CA VAL A 226 -6.47 -9.77 16.89
C VAL A 226 -7.68 -9.48 17.77
N GLU A 227 -7.68 -8.33 18.43
CA GLU A 227 -8.79 -7.82 19.23
C GLU A 227 -9.27 -6.49 18.64
N ILE A 228 -10.49 -6.47 18.09
CA ILE A 228 -11.13 -5.27 17.57
C ILE A 228 -12.14 -4.77 18.62
N ARG A 229 -11.86 -3.62 19.20
CA ARG A 229 -12.72 -2.99 20.22
C ARG A 229 -13.82 -2.16 19.56
N PRO A 230 -14.96 -1.93 20.23
CA PRO A 230 -16.03 -1.08 19.68
C PRO A 230 -15.60 0.35 19.38
N GLN A 231 -14.64 0.89 20.15
CA GLN A 231 -14.03 2.20 19.92
C GLN A 231 -13.12 2.22 18.68
N LYS A 232 -13.05 1.10 17.96
CA LYS A 232 -12.25 0.86 16.76
C LYS A 232 -10.74 0.93 16.98
N ASP A 233 -10.31 0.62 18.20
CA ASP A 233 -8.93 0.19 18.48
C ASP A 233 -8.78 -1.26 18.06
N VAL A 234 -7.79 -1.54 17.22
CA VAL A 234 -7.39 -2.86 16.76
C VAL A 234 -6.06 -3.19 17.42
N LYS A 235 -6.07 -4.15 18.32
CA LYS A 235 -4.87 -4.70 18.96
C LYS A 235 -4.47 -5.99 18.26
N ILE A 236 -3.22 -6.08 17.81
CA ILE A 236 -2.68 -7.23 17.08
C ILE A 236 -1.48 -7.75 17.86
N LYS A 237 -1.50 -9.03 18.22
CA LYS A 237 -0.35 -9.77 18.76
C LYS A 237 0.08 -10.80 17.74
N THR A 238 1.34 -10.79 17.33
CA THR A 238 1.94 -11.87 16.56
C THR A 238 2.59 -12.85 17.52
N ILE A 239 2.17 -14.11 17.46
CA ILE A 239 2.53 -15.17 18.40
C ILE A 239 3.25 -16.27 17.61
N GLU A 240 4.43 -16.66 18.08
CA GLU A 240 5.16 -17.81 17.57
C GLU A 240 4.35 -19.10 17.81
N SER A 241 4.47 -20.10 16.93
CA SER A 241 3.80 -21.42 17.07
C SER A 241 4.04 -22.10 18.43
N LYS A 242 5.11 -21.74 19.15
CA LYS A 242 5.48 -22.26 20.48
C LYS A 242 5.00 -21.39 21.65
N GLY A 243 4.22 -20.34 21.39
CA GLY A 243 3.55 -19.50 22.39
C GLY A 243 4.27 -18.22 22.79
N ASN A 244 5.46 -17.93 22.26
CA ASN A 244 6.14 -16.67 22.53
C ASN A 244 5.49 -15.52 21.76
N GLU A 245 5.23 -14.41 22.44
CA GLU A 245 4.82 -13.17 21.78
C GLU A 245 6.03 -12.56 21.06
N LEU A 246 5.91 -12.36 19.75
CA LEU A 246 6.96 -11.78 18.92
C LEU A 246 6.80 -10.26 18.80
N HIS A 247 5.55 -9.80 18.67
CA HIS A 247 5.24 -8.40 18.45
C HIS A 247 3.82 -8.06 18.94
N GLU A 248 3.62 -6.82 19.42
CA GLU A 248 2.31 -6.28 19.75
C GLU A 248 2.17 -4.87 19.13
N GLU A 249 1.09 -4.64 18.40
CA GLU A 249 0.70 -3.32 17.89
C GLU A 249 -0.72 -2.96 18.28
N ILE A 250 -0.97 -1.67 18.42
CA ILE A 250 -2.32 -1.11 18.53
C ILE A 250 -2.47 -0.04 17.46
N LYS A 251 -3.49 -0.20 16.63
CA LYS A 251 -3.89 0.77 15.60
C LYS A 251 -5.30 1.25 15.89
N THR A 252 -5.55 2.54 15.84
CA THR A 252 -6.90 3.11 16.01
C THR A 252 -7.45 3.53 14.66
N ILE A 253 -8.66 3.10 14.33
CA ILE A 253 -9.39 3.55 13.14
C ILE A 253 -10.04 4.91 13.46
N THR A 254 -9.80 5.90 12.62
CA THR A 254 -10.09 7.31 12.91
C THR A 254 -11.01 7.91 11.84
N ARG A 255 -12.24 7.41 11.76
CA ARG A 255 -13.29 7.93 10.85
C ARG A 255 -13.82 9.29 11.31
N ARG A 256 -12.94 10.28 11.52
CA ARG A 256 -13.32 11.67 11.76
C ARG A 256 -13.52 12.35 10.41
N PHE A 257 -14.47 13.29 10.34
CA PHE A 257 -14.51 14.25 9.24
C PHE A 257 -13.15 14.91 9.14
N ARG A 258 -12.47 14.72 8.01
CA ARG A 258 -11.15 15.30 7.75
C ARG A 258 -11.34 16.78 7.43
N MET A 259 -11.51 17.59 8.46
CA MET A 259 -11.46 19.03 8.34
C MET A 259 -10.02 19.50 8.56
N VAL A 260 -9.51 20.30 7.65
CA VAL A 260 -8.26 21.03 7.87
C VAL A 260 -8.66 22.38 8.44
N ASN A 261 -8.06 22.74 9.58
CA ASN A 261 -8.25 24.07 10.13
C ASN A 261 -7.44 25.06 9.29
N SER A 262 -8.12 25.84 8.45
CA SER A 262 -7.46 26.85 7.60
C SER A 262 -6.84 28.01 8.39
N SER A 263 -7.04 28.07 9.71
CA SER A 263 -6.50 29.14 10.57
C SER A 263 -4.96 29.15 10.62
N GLY A 264 -4.30 28.02 10.35
CA GLY A 264 -2.83 27.95 10.33
C GLY A 264 -2.18 28.66 9.14
N GLY A 265 -2.95 28.95 8.08
CA GLY A 265 -2.39 29.41 6.82
C GLY A 265 -1.60 28.32 6.08
N LYS A 266 -1.55 28.45 4.76
CA LYS A 266 -0.72 27.63 3.88
C LYS A 266 0.71 28.18 3.92
N TRP A 267 1.70 27.31 4.07
CA TRP A 267 3.12 27.72 4.08
C TRP A 267 3.93 27.13 2.92
N LEU A 268 3.45 26.06 2.26
CA LEU A 268 4.13 25.47 1.11
C LEU A 268 3.12 25.00 0.04
N ARG A 269 3.33 25.40 -1.22
CA ARG A 269 2.69 24.87 -2.43
C ARG A 269 3.67 24.09 -3.26
N ILE A 270 3.33 22.84 -3.51
CA ILE A 270 4.01 22.00 -4.48
C ILE A 270 3.09 21.84 -5.68
N VAL A 271 3.63 22.07 -6.87
CA VAL A 271 3.06 21.57 -8.13
C VAL A 271 3.81 20.30 -8.48
N GLN A 272 3.10 19.20 -8.66
CA GLN A 272 3.69 17.88 -8.97
C GLN A 272 3.28 17.46 -10.38
N LEU A 273 4.28 17.10 -11.18
CA LEU A 273 4.22 16.75 -12.60
C LEU A 273 4.88 15.39 -12.85
N SER A 274 4.50 14.74 -13.95
CA SER A 274 5.24 13.60 -14.53
C SER A 274 4.80 13.43 -15.99
N GLY A 275 5.56 12.70 -16.79
CA GLY A 275 5.14 12.34 -18.15
C GLY A 275 4.90 13.55 -19.03
N THR A 276 5.82 14.52 -19.00
CA THR A 276 5.82 15.61 -19.99
C THR A 276 6.14 15.05 -21.39
N ASP A 277 7.01 14.03 -21.45
CA ASP A 277 7.36 13.28 -22.65
C ASP A 277 7.82 14.16 -23.83
N PHE A 278 8.76 15.10 -23.60
CA PHE A 278 9.38 15.90 -24.67
C PHE A 278 9.96 14.99 -25.76
N GLY A 279 9.67 15.30 -27.05
CA GLY A 279 10.20 14.55 -28.19
C GLY A 279 9.27 14.44 -29.39
N SER A 280 9.37 13.36 -30.17
CA SER A 280 8.83 13.19 -31.54
C SER A 280 7.33 13.50 -31.78
N SER A 281 6.54 13.67 -30.71
CA SER A 281 5.10 13.99 -30.74
C SER A 281 4.76 15.38 -30.19
N TRP A 282 5.77 16.22 -29.96
CA TRP A 282 5.69 17.50 -29.27
C TRP A 282 4.69 18.47 -29.89
N SER A 283 4.57 18.52 -31.22
CA SER A 283 3.68 19.47 -31.91
C SER A 283 2.21 19.35 -31.47
N LYS A 284 1.73 18.15 -31.13
CA LYS A 284 0.37 17.93 -30.60
C LYS A 284 0.29 18.06 -29.08
N GLN A 285 1.40 17.89 -28.36
CA GLN A 285 1.48 17.99 -26.90
C GLN A 285 1.71 19.41 -26.41
N ALA A 286 2.34 20.24 -27.25
CA ALA A 286 2.76 21.60 -26.92
C ALA A 286 1.60 22.51 -26.52
N GLU A 287 0.40 22.30 -27.06
CA GLU A 287 -0.79 23.07 -26.65
C GLU A 287 -1.19 22.74 -25.20
N TYR A 288 -1.30 21.45 -24.87
CA TYR A 288 -1.56 21.00 -23.50
C TYR A 288 -0.46 21.47 -22.55
N PHE A 289 0.80 21.32 -22.94
CA PHE A 289 1.93 21.79 -22.14
C PHE A 289 1.83 23.29 -21.87
N LYS A 290 1.69 24.13 -22.91
CA LYS A 290 1.59 25.60 -22.75
C LYS A 290 0.42 25.99 -21.86
N LYS A 291 -0.74 25.36 -22.05
CA LYS A 291 -1.92 25.59 -21.20
C LYS A 291 -1.65 25.18 -19.75
N GLY A 292 -1.09 23.99 -19.55
CA GLY A 292 -0.72 23.47 -18.22
C GLY A 292 0.27 24.38 -17.51
N MET A 293 1.31 24.85 -18.20
CA MET A 293 2.29 25.78 -17.63
C MET A 293 1.66 27.12 -17.24
N LYS A 294 0.71 27.63 -18.02
CA LYS A 294 -0.06 28.84 -17.64
C LYS A 294 -0.87 28.60 -16.37
N LEU A 295 -1.57 27.46 -16.27
CA LEU A 295 -2.30 27.10 -15.06
C LEU A 295 -1.37 26.95 -13.86
N ILE A 296 -0.17 26.38 -14.04
CA ILE A 296 0.85 26.29 -12.99
C ILE A 296 1.28 27.69 -12.53
N ASP A 297 1.57 28.61 -13.44
CA ASP A 297 1.94 30.00 -13.11
C ASP A 297 0.84 30.68 -12.26
N ASP A 298 -0.43 30.47 -12.60
CA ASP A 298 -1.59 31.02 -11.87
C ASP A 298 -1.69 30.49 -10.43
N THR A 299 -1.14 29.29 -10.15
CA THR A 299 -1.14 28.72 -8.80
C THR A 299 -0.07 29.30 -7.89
N LYS A 300 0.92 30.02 -8.44
CA LYS A 300 2.08 30.57 -7.70
C LYS A 300 2.76 29.51 -6.83
N PRO A 301 3.36 28.46 -7.43
CA PRO A 301 4.00 27.40 -6.66
C PRO A 301 5.29 27.89 -5.99
N ASP A 302 5.57 27.32 -4.83
CA ASP A 302 6.85 27.51 -4.12
C ASP A 302 7.89 26.51 -4.66
N VAL A 303 7.44 25.30 -4.99
CA VAL A 303 8.22 24.21 -5.57
C VAL A 303 7.44 23.54 -6.72
N ILE A 304 8.15 23.18 -7.78
CA ILE A 304 7.66 22.35 -8.89
C ILE A 304 8.47 21.06 -8.88
N ILE A 305 7.80 19.92 -8.74
CA ILE A 305 8.41 18.60 -8.69
C ILE A 305 8.02 17.84 -9.95
N HIS A 306 9.00 17.28 -10.66
CA HIS A 306 8.75 16.42 -11.81
C HIS A 306 9.23 14.99 -11.52
N ASN A 307 8.28 14.06 -11.37
CA ASN A 307 8.49 12.65 -11.04
C ASN A 307 8.75 11.80 -12.29
N GLY A 308 9.73 12.18 -13.10
CA GLY A 308 10.24 11.36 -14.21
C GLY A 308 9.40 11.35 -15.48
N ASN A 309 9.96 10.71 -16.51
CA ASN A 309 9.48 10.75 -17.89
C ASN A 309 9.34 12.20 -18.39
N LEU A 310 10.39 12.98 -18.18
CA LEU A 310 10.52 14.33 -18.73
C LEU A 310 10.67 14.25 -20.24
N THR A 311 11.50 13.33 -20.71
CA THR A 311 11.78 13.03 -22.13
C THR A 311 11.08 11.75 -22.57
N TYR A 312 10.84 11.62 -23.87
CA TYR A 312 10.18 10.44 -24.45
C TYR A 312 11.15 9.27 -24.69
N SER A 313 12.36 9.58 -25.16
CA SER A 313 13.40 8.63 -25.57
C SER A 313 14.78 8.92 -24.96
N GLY A 314 14.94 9.96 -24.15
CA GLY A 314 16.21 10.32 -23.52
C GLY A 314 17.23 10.91 -24.50
N TYR A 315 16.77 11.55 -25.58
CA TYR A 315 17.65 12.17 -26.58
C TYR A 315 18.05 13.60 -26.23
N SER A 316 19.17 14.07 -26.78
CA SER A 316 19.73 15.39 -26.48
C SER A 316 18.77 16.54 -26.79
N ASP A 317 18.10 16.49 -27.94
CA ASP A 317 17.12 17.50 -28.37
C ASP A 317 15.87 17.52 -27.47
N GLU A 318 15.48 16.37 -26.91
CA GLU A 318 14.38 16.26 -25.95
C GLU A 318 14.74 16.91 -24.61
N TYR A 319 15.96 16.66 -24.12
CA TYR A 319 16.49 17.34 -22.93
C TYR A 319 16.64 18.84 -23.14
N GLU A 320 17.19 19.27 -24.27
CA GLU A 320 17.35 20.70 -24.58
C GLU A 320 16.00 21.44 -24.61
N GLN A 321 14.98 20.85 -25.24
CA GLN A 321 13.60 21.36 -25.20
C GLN A 321 13.07 21.44 -23.76
N ALA A 322 13.29 20.40 -22.95
CA ALA A 322 12.83 20.38 -21.57
C ALA A 322 13.48 21.50 -20.74
N ILE A 323 14.79 21.67 -20.88
CA ILE A 323 15.55 22.70 -20.18
C ILE A 323 15.10 24.09 -20.61
N GLU A 324 14.89 24.35 -21.90
CA GLU A 324 14.39 25.64 -22.39
C GLU A 324 13.09 26.06 -21.68
N HIS A 325 12.17 25.11 -21.49
CA HIS A 325 10.88 25.38 -20.85
C HIS A 325 10.93 25.48 -19.33
N PHE A 326 11.78 24.68 -18.67
CA PHE A 326 11.88 24.66 -17.21
C PHE A 326 12.94 25.61 -16.63
N LEU A 327 13.82 26.19 -17.45
CA LEU A 327 14.89 27.10 -17.00
C LEU A 327 14.36 28.30 -16.20
N LYS A 328 13.20 28.85 -16.58
CA LYS A 328 12.57 29.96 -15.85
C LYS A 328 12.14 29.58 -14.42
N TYR A 329 12.06 28.28 -14.11
CA TYR A 329 11.73 27.75 -12.80
C TYR A 329 12.93 27.12 -12.09
N LYS A 330 14.18 27.32 -12.55
CA LYS A 330 15.36 26.63 -12.00
C LYS A 330 15.47 26.67 -10.45
N GLU A 331 15.11 27.79 -9.82
CA GLU A 331 15.14 27.95 -8.36
C GLU A 331 13.99 27.23 -7.64
N LYS A 332 13.00 26.73 -8.39
CA LYS A 332 11.81 26.04 -7.91
C LYS A 332 11.67 24.61 -8.38
N PHE A 333 12.48 24.19 -9.34
CA PHE A 333 12.31 22.92 -10.02
C PHE A 333 13.15 21.82 -9.36
N ILE A 334 12.50 20.73 -8.97
CA ILE A 334 13.14 19.50 -8.50
C ILE A 334 12.76 18.36 -9.43
N PHE A 335 13.76 17.62 -9.89
CA PHE A 335 13.57 16.54 -10.85
C PHE A 335 14.01 15.20 -10.26
N CYS A 336 13.18 14.17 -10.45
CA CYS A 336 13.57 12.78 -10.28
C CYS A 336 13.42 12.08 -11.63
N PRO A 337 14.43 11.35 -12.14
CA PRO A 337 14.33 10.68 -13.42
C PRO A 337 13.34 9.51 -13.39
N GLY A 338 12.72 9.24 -14.53
CA GLY A 338 11.97 8.01 -14.84
C GLY A 338 12.69 7.15 -15.89
N PRO A 339 12.19 5.96 -16.23
CA PRO A 339 12.86 5.05 -17.16
C PRO A 339 13.14 5.66 -18.54
N ARG A 340 12.24 6.50 -19.05
CA ARG A 340 12.41 7.12 -20.37
C ARG A 340 13.55 8.12 -20.42
N ASP A 341 13.81 8.78 -19.30
CA ASP A 341 14.89 9.76 -19.17
C ASP A 341 16.28 9.12 -19.23
N LEU A 342 16.37 7.82 -18.94
CA LEU A 342 17.61 7.05 -18.89
C LEU A 342 17.85 6.20 -20.15
N ARG A 343 17.03 6.35 -21.19
CA ARG A 343 17.18 5.60 -22.44
C ARG A 343 18.35 6.15 -23.27
N GLY A 344 19.08 5.26 -23.95
CA GLY A 344 20.19 5.65 -24.82
C GLY A 344 21.27 6.42 -24.06
N TYR A 345 21.58 7.65 -24.50
CA TYR A 345 22.54 8.54 -23.85
C TYR A 345 21.94 9.35 -22.68
N GLY A 346 20.68 9.06 -22.32
CA GLY A 346 19.89 9.81 -21.35
C GLY A 346 20.51 9.91 -19.95
N GLU A 347 21.20 8.87 -19.47
CA GLU A 347 21.90 8.92 -18.17
C GLU A 347 23.05 9.95 -18.16
N SER A 348 23.80 10.05 -19.27
CA SER A 348 24.86 11.06 -19.40
C SER A 348 24.29 12.48 -19.48
N LEU A 349 23.16 12.63 -20.18
CA LEU A 349 22.45 13.92 -20.29
C LEU A 349 21.82 14.34 -18.96
N LEU A 350 21.24 13.40 -18.23
CA LEU A 350 20.71 13.62 -16.89
C LEU A 350 21.77 14.25 -15.99
N ASN A 351 22.95 13.64 -15.90
CA ASN A 351 24.06 14.15 -15.09
C ASN A 351 24.65 15.48 -15.61
N LYS A 352 24.45 15.80 -16.89
CA LYS A 352 24.85 17.09 -17.49
C LYS A 352 23.93 18.23 -17.05
N TYR A 353 22.62 17.97 -16.91
CA TYR A 353 21.61 19.01 -16.68
C TYR A 353 21.05 19.04 -15.27
N PHE A 354 21.12 17.94 -14.52
CA PHE A 354 20.50 17.78 -13.21
C PHE A 354 21.49 17.14 -12.23
N ASP A 355 21.43 17.59 -10.99
CA ASP A 355 22.04 16.88 -9.86
C ASP A 355 20.97 15.90 -9.30
N ILE A 356 21.29 14.61 -9.22
CA ILE A 356 20.29 13.54 -9.05
C ILE A 356 20.41 12.74 -7.74
N GLU A 357 21.41 13.01 -6.91
CA GLU A 357 21.54 12.37 -5.58
C GLU A 357 21.83 13.41 -4.50
N HIS A 358 20.82 14.19 -4.12
CA HIS A 358 20.97 15.11 -3.00
C HIS A 358 19.67 15.36 -2.24
N LEU A 359 19.88 15.80 -1.00
CA LEU A 359 18.86 16.41 -0.15
C LEU A 359 18.73 17.88 -0.58
N ILE A 360 17.52 18.30 -0.89
CA ILE A 360 17.20 19.70 -1.19
C ILE A 360 16.43 20.26 -0.01
N GLU A 361 16.96 21.30 0.62
CA GLU A 361 16.27 22.04 1.67
C GLU A 361 15.60 23.27 1.08
N LYS A 362 14.30 23.44 1.36
CA LYS A 362 13.55 24.59 0.88
C LYS A 362 12.33 24.85 1.75
N GLU A 363 12.14 26.11 2.19
CA GLU A 363 10.98 26.54 2.99
C GLU A 363 10.69 25.54 4.13
N ASN A 364 11.57 25.43 5.13
CA ASN A 364 11.61 24.41 6.21
C ASN A 364 11.17 22.99 5.83
N SER A 365 11.40 22.59 4.58
CA SER A 365 11.05 21.27 4.06
C SER A 365 12.27 20.64 3.42
N ASN A 366 12.34 19.33 3.55
CA ASN A 366 13.43 18.52 3.02
C ASN A 366 12.89 17.65 1.90
N PHE A 367 13.53 17.68 0.75
CA PHE A 367 13.18 16.86 -0.41
C PHE A 367 14.33 15.92 -0.73
N TYR A 368 14.11 14.63 -0.54
CA TYR A 368 15.08 13.61 -0.90
C TYR A 368 14.71 13.00 -2.25
N VAL A 369 15.54 13.21 -3.25
CA VAL A 369 15.36 12.59 -4.57
C VAL A 369 15.87 11.15 -4.52
N LEU A 370 14.95 10.20 -4.61
CA LEU A 370 15.21 8.78 -4.63
C LEU A 370 15.09 8.27 -6.07
N ASN A 371 16.23 8.13 -6.75
CA ASN A 371 16.23 7.50 -8.06
C ASN A 371 15.79 6.03 -7.92
N THR A 372 14.76 5.67 -8.66
CA THR A 372 14.19 4.31 -8.70
C THR A 372 14.29 3.69 -10.08
N SER A 373 14.86 4.41 -11.04
CA SER A 373 14.98 4.01 -12.43
C SER A 373 16.41 3.59 -12.73
N GLU A 374 16.53 2.60 -13.61
CA GLU A 374 17.79 2.07 -14.10
C GLU A 374 17.83 2.17 -15.63
N ALA A 375 19.01 2.45 -16.19
CA ALA A 375 19.18 2.58 -17.62
C ALA A 375 18.82 1.26 -18.35
N GLY A 376 18.08 1.37 -19.45
CA GLY A 376 17.73 0.21 -20.29
C GLY A 376 16.60 -0.67 -19.77
N THR A 377 15.90 -0.29 -18.69
CA THR A 377 14.75 -1.05 -18.17
C THR A 377 13.65 -0.14 -17.63
N ASP A 378 12.40 -0.57 -17.79
CA ASP A 378 11.22 0.06 -17.15
C ASP A 378 10.96 -0.54 -15.75
N ILE A 379 11.82 -1.44 -15.28
CA ILE A 379 11.75 -2.04 -13.95
C ILE A 379 12.34 -1.07 -12.92
N GLY A 380 11.55 -0.73 -11.91
CA GLY A 380 12.02 0.08 -10.80
C GLY A 380 12.63 -0.70 -9.65
N VAL A 381 13.78 -0.24 -9.16
CA VAL A 381 14.50 -0.82 -8.01
C VAL A 381 15.22 0.29 -7.26
N VAL A 382 15.22 0.24 -5.92
CA VAL A 382 16.07 1.13 -5.10
C VAL A 382 17.40 0.45 -4.78
N GLY A 383 17.35 -0.82 -4.37
CA GLY A 383 18.51 -1.62 -4.02
C GLY A 383 19.06 -1.32 -2.63
N ARG A 384 19.71 -2.32 -2.02
CA ARG A 384 20.14 -2.28 -0.61
C ARG A 384 21.03 -1.09 -0.25
N ARG A 385 21.94 -0.70 -1.15
CA ARG A 385 22.90 0.40 -0.88
C ARG A 385 22.17 1.75 -0.80
N THR A 386 21.21 1.98 -1.68
CA THR A 386 20.39 3.20 -1.70
C THR A 386 19.38 3.18 -0.56
N GLN A 387 18.78 2.03 -0.23
CA GLN A 387 17.95 1.89 0.98
C GLN A 387 18.74 2.24 2.25
N LEU A 388 20.01 1.84 2.37
CA LEU A 388 20.87 2.25 3.49
C LEU A 388 21.15 3.76 3.51
N LYS A 389 21.35 4.40 2.34
CA LYS A 389 21.49 5.87 2.23
C LYS A 389 20.21 6.56 2.71
N LEU A 390 19.05 6.13 2.20
CA LEU A 390 17.73 6.62 2.60
C LEU A 390 17.53 6.46 4.11
N HIS A 391 17.80 5.27 4.66
CA HIS A 391 17.69 5.02 6.10
C HIS A 391 18.57 5.98 6.92
N ARG A 392 19.83 6.18 6.54
CA ARG A 392 20.73 7.14 7.23
C ARG A 392 20.17 8.55 7.18
N TYR A 393 19.70 8.99 6.01
CA TYR A 393 19.05 10.28 5.83
C TYR A 393 17.85 10.44 6.78
N VAL A 394 16.89 9.50 6.77
CA VAL A 394 15.71 9.67 7.61
C VAL A 394 16.04 9.52 9.11
N HIS A 395 17.02 8.70 9.46
CA HIS A 395 17.49 8.59 10.85
C HIS A 395 18.13 9.90 11.34
N GLN A 396 18.96 10.55 10.51
CA GLN A 396 19.57 11.82 10.84
C GLN A 396 18.51 12.93 11.03
N ALA A 397 17.57 13.05 10.09
CA ALA A 397 16.46 13.99 10.19
C ALA A 397 15.66 13.82 11.51
N LYS A 398 15.45 12.57 11.94
CA LYS A 398 14.79 12.24 13.21
C LYS A 398 15.61 12.65 14.44
N LYS A 399 16.94 12.45 14.41
CA LYS A 399 17.83 12.75 15.54
C LYS A 399 18.00 14.25 15.78
N GLU A 400 18.02 15.04 14.70
CA GLU A 400 18.17 16.50 14.77
C GLU A 400 16.90 17.22 15.28
N ARG A 401 15.83 16.48 15.58
CA ARG A 401 14.50 17.00 15.98
C ARG A 401 14.02 18.12 15.05
N SER A 402 14.38 18.06 13.77
CA SER A 402 13.96 19.12 12.85
C SER A 402 12.44 19.07 12.75
N LYS A 403 11.79 20.22 12.95
CA LYS A 403 10.36 20.39 12.62
C LYS A 403 10.14 20.38 11.10
N GLN A 404 11.14 19.98 10.31
CA GLN A 404 11.11 20.09 8.87
C GLN A 404 10.20 19.01 8.30
N PHE A 405 9.44 19.40 7.28
CA PHE A 405 8.55 18.51 6.56
C PHE A 405 9.37 17.68 5.57
N ASN A 406 9.48 16.38 5.82
CA ASN A 406 10.34 15.49 5.03
C ASN A 406 9.54 14.83 3.90
N SER A 407 10.01 15.02 2.68
CA SER A 407 9.43 14.48 1.46
C SER A 407 10.42 13.59 0.73
N VAL A 408 9.92 12.52 0.12
CA VAL A 408 10.69 11.66 -0.80
C VAL A 408 10.08 11.75 -2.19
N ILE A 409 10.93 12.00 -3.19
CA ILE A 409 10.55 12.14 -4.59
C ILE A 409 11.08 10.94 -5.34
N MET A 410 10.21 10.19 -6.02
CA MET A 410 10.58 9.03 -6.81
C MET A 410 9.76 8.96 -8.10
N HIS A 411 10.08 8.03 -9.00
CA HIS A 411 9.26 7.78 -10.19
C HIS A 411 8.23 6.67 -9.96
N HIS A 412 8.69 5.47 -9.61
CA HIS A 412 7.85 4.28 -9.43
C HIS A 412 6.93 4.41 -8.22
N HIS A 413 5.73 3.82 -8.29
CA HIS A 413 4.81 3.78 -7.17
C HIS A 413 5.12 2.60 -6.24
N LEU A 414 4.75 2.74 -4.97
CA LEU A 414 4.87 1.71 -3.92
C LEU A 414 3.51 1.17 -3.48
N VAL A 415 2.54 2.07 -3.39
CA VAL A 415 1.17 1.78 -2.98
C VAL A 415 0.33 1.60 -4.25
N PRO A 416 -0.56 0.60 -4.30
CA PRO A 416 -1.28 0.29 -5.53
C PRO A 416 -2.21 1.42 -5.96
N ILE A 417 -2.32 1.61 -7.28
CA ILE A 417 -3.05 2.75 -7.86
C ILE A 417 -4.37 2.26 -8.46
N PRO A 418 -5.54 2.75 -7.99
CA PRO A 418 -6.83 2.35 -8.53
C PRO A 418 -6.97 2.63 -10.04
N GLY A 419 -7.51 1.65 -10.76
CA GLY A 419 -7.69 1.73 -12.21
C GLY A 419 -6.44 1.35 -12.99
N THR A 420 -5.47 0.68 -12.36
CA THR A 420 -4.23 0.21 -12.98
C THR A 420 -3.97 -1.26 -12.64
N ARG A 421 -2.96 -1.84 -13.30
CA ARG A 421 -2.50 -3.19 -13.00
C ARG A 421 -1.16 -3.11 -12.27
N GLU A 422 -1.05 -3.82 -11.16
CA GLU A 422 0.16 -3.89 -10.32
C GLU A 422 1.24 -4.79 -10.95
N THR A 423 1.69 -4.46 -12.16
CA THR A 423 2.70 -5.24 -12.89
C THR A 423 4.07 -4.57 -12.92
N SER A 424 4.15 -3.28 -12.59
CA SER A 424 5.38 -2.47 -12.69
C SER A 424 5.67 -1.65 -11.43
N ALA A 425 5.02 -1.95 -10.30
CA ALA A 425 5.43 -1.41 -9.01
C ALA A 425 6.93 -1.64 -8.75
N LEU A 426 7.53 -0.87 -7.84
CA LEU A 426 8.93 -1.08 -7.47
C LEU A 426 9.15 -2.55 -7.02
N GLU A 427 10.24 -3.20 -7.45
CA GLU A 427 10.44 -4.63 -7.12
C GLU A 427 10.76 -4.86 -5.64
N ASP A 428 11.57 -3.99 -5.03
CA ASP A 428 11.87 -4.00 -3.60
C ASP A 428 10.92 -3.08 -2.80
N ALA A 429 9.68 -2.92 -3.29
CA ALA A 429 8.69 -2.01 -2.70
C ALA A 429 8.37 -2.31 -1.23
N GLY A 430 8.42 -3.58 -0.81
CA GLY A 430 8.09 -3.95 0.57
C GLY A 430 9.04 -3.33 1.59
N ASP A 431 10.34 -3.50 1.36
CA ASP A 431 11.39 -2.93 2.22
C ASP A 431 11.40 -1.40 2.15
N VAL A 432 11.21 -0.84 0.95
CA VAL A 432 11.18 0.62 0.76
C VAL A 432 9.95 1.24 1.41
N LEU A 433 8.76 0.66 1.22
CA LEU A 433 7.53 1.11 1.88
C LEU A 433 7.68 1.07 3.38
N ARG A 434 8.16 -0.06 3.94
CA ARG A 434 8.37 -0.20 5.39
C ARG A 434 9.36 0.83 5.92
N LEU A 435 10.48 1.02 5.24
CA LEU A 435 11.47 2.04 5.59
C LEU A 435 10.87 3.45 5.62
N LEU A 436 10.03 3.80 4.65
CA LEU A 436 9.42 5.13 4.58
C LEU A 436 8.38 5.35 5.70
N VAL A 437 7.52 4.36 5.98
CA VAL A 437 6.45 4.52 6.98
C VAL A 437 6.92 4.36 8.43
N ASP A 438 8.01 3.62 8.67
CA ASP A 438 8.65 3.52 10.00
C ASP A 438 9.47 4.76 10.36
N THR A 439 9.66 5.65 9.38
CA THR A 439 10.46 6.86 9.54
C THR A 439 9.59 8.10 9.42
N ASN A 440 10.13 9.27 9.78
CA ASN A 440 9.37 10.54 9.81
C ASN A 440 9.16 11.14 8.41
N VAL A 441 9.00 10.32 7.37
CA VAL A 441 8.65 10.83 6.03
C VAL A 441 7.18 11.21 6.03
N ASN A 442 6.89 12.48 5.73
CA ASN A 442 5.54 13.03 5.70
C ASN A 442 4.86 12.75 4.36
N LEU A 443 5.59 12.91 3.26
CA LEU A 443 5.06 12.88 1.90
C LEU A 443 5.97 12.10 0.96
N VAL A 444 5.40 11.19 0.18
CA VAL A 444 6.09 10.48 -0.90
C VAL A 444 5.38 10.79 -2.20
N MET A 445 6.13 11.24 -3.21
CA MET A 445 5.60 11.63 -4.51
C MET A 445 6.13 10.72 -5.60
N SER A 446 5.24 10.19 -6.43
CA SER A 446 5.56 9.34 -7.59
C SER A 446 4.81 9.79 -8.85
N GLY A 447 5.24 9.31 -10.02
CA GLY A 447 4.70 9.69 -11.33
C GLY A 447 4.52 8.51 -12.27
N HIS A 448 4.16 7.35 -11.74
CA HIS A 448 4.09 6.12 -12.52
C HIS A 448 2.66 5.85 -13.03
N LEU A 449 2.52 5.14 -14.15
CA LEU A 449 1.26 4.64 -14.71
C LEU A 449 0.23 5.70 -15.16
N GLY A 450 0.49 7.00 -15.00
CA GLY A 450 -0.35 8.06 -15.56
C GLY A 450 -1.76 8.09 -14.96
N ARG A 451 -1.88 7.95 -13.64
CA ARG A 451 -3.14 8.17 -12.90
C ARG A 451 -2.86 8.88 -11.59
N ALA A 452 -3.60 9.96 -11.34
CA ALA A 452 -3.50 10.64 -10.06
C ALA A 452 -4.23 9.85 -8.97
N PHE A 453 -3.56 9.66 -7.84
CA PHE A 453 -4.11 8.98 -6.66
C PHE A 453 -3.34 9.42 -5.42
N CYS A 454 -4.01 9.50 -4.28
CA CYS A 454 -3.32 9.66 -3.01
C CYS A 454 -3.99 8.86 -1.90
N THR A 455 -3.17 8.40 -0.96
CA THR A 455 -3.63 7.71 0.25
C THR A 455 -2.57 7.85 1.33
N ARG A 456 -2.93 7.52 2.57
CA ARG A 456 -2.00 7.53 3.71
C ARG A 456 -1.78 6.11 4.19
N VAL A 457 -0.51 5.71 4.27
CA VAL A 457 -0.09 4.47 4.93
C VAL A 457 0.64 4.87 6.21
N GLU A 458 0.16 4.39 7.35
CA GLU A 458 0.56 4.83 8.68
C GLU A 458 0.41 6.35 8.85
N LYS A 459 1.53 7.08 8.84
CA LYS A 459 1.60 8.53 8.95
C LYS A 459 2.06 9.22 7.66
N THR A 460 2.51 8.44 6.68
CA THR A 460 3.09 8.95 5.43
C THR A 460 2.02 9.02 4.35
N VAL A 461 1.91 10.18 3.72
CA VAL A 461 1.00 10.39 2.58
C VAL A 461 1.74 10.04 1.29
N PHE A 462 1.14 9.19 0.47
CA PHE A 462 1.64 8.82 -0.84
C PHE A 462 0.78 9.51 -1.91
N VAL A 463 1.43 10.17 -2.87
CA VAL A 463 0.77 10.90 -3.95
C VAL A 463 1.39 10.51 -5.28
N ASN A 464 0.60 9.85 -6.12
CA ASN A 464 0.95 9.63 -7.51
C ASN A 464 0.31 10.71 -8.39
N CYS A 465 1.05 11.24 -9.36
CA CYS A 465 0.51 12.17 -10.35
C CYS A 465 0.18 11.48 -11.66
N ASN A 466 -0.75 12.10 -12.39
CA ASN A 466 -1.07 11.75 -13.76
C ASN A 466 0.02 12.27 -14.71
N THR A 467 -0.10 11.88 -15.97
CA THR A 467 0.66 12.43 -17.08
C THR A 467 0.28 13.90 -17.32
N PHE A 468 1.30 14.76 -17.46
CA PHE A 468 1.14 16.20 -17.64
C PHE A 468 0.81 16.63 -19.07
N SER A 469 1.46 16.06 -20.08
CA SER A 469 1.22 16.49 -21.47
C SER A 469 1.39 15.40 -22.52
N SER A 470 1.60 14.14 -22.13
CA SER A 470 1.72 13.05 -23.11
C SER A 470 0.44 12.81 -23.90
N GLN A 471 0.59 12.25 -25.09
CA GLN A 471 -0.54 11.72 -25.86
C GLN A 471 -1.02 10.38 -25.29
N LYS A 472 -0.15 9.66 -24.58
CA LYS A 472 -0.46 8.40 -23.92
C LYS A 472 -0.88 8.69 -22.49
N THR A 473 -2.15 9.05 -22.31
CA THR A 473 -2.76 9.19 -20.99
C THR A 473 -3.56 7.93 -20.63
N ALA A 474 -3.44 7.46 -19.39
CA ALA A 474 -4.25 6.37 -18.83
C ALA A 474 -5.53 6.89 -18.13
N SER A 475 -5.76 8.20 -18.20
CA SER A 475 -6.90 8.91 -17.64
C SER A 475 -7.67 9.65 -18.75
N SER A 476 -8.79 10.28 -18.40
CA SER A 476 -9.63 11.00 -19.37
C SER A 476 -8.95 12.26 -19.94
N GLU A 477 -8.08 12.90 -19.16
CA GLU A 477 -7.43 14.16 -19.50
C GLU A 477 -6.04 14.21 -18.86
N ASN A 478 -5.09 14.89 -19.48
CA ASN A 478 -3.82 15.22 -18.84
C ASN A 478 -4.05 16.17 -17.66
N SER A 479 -3.26 16.02 -16.61
CA SER A 479 -3.42 16.81 -15.38
C SER A 479 -2.09 16.96 -14.62
N PHE A 480 -2.11 17.82 -13.61
CA PHE A 480 -1.07 17.92 -12.60
C PHE A 480 -1.69 17.98 -11.21
N ASN A 481 -0.88 17.70 -10.19
CA ASN A 481 -1.33 17.85 -8.81
C ASN A 481 -0.88 19.20 -8.24
N ILE A 482 -1.74 19.78 -7.40
CA ILE A 482 -1.39 20.83 -6.45
C ILE A 482 -1.44 20.20 -5.06
N ILE A 483 -0.33 20.28 -4.34
CA ILE A 483 -0.23 19.82 -2.95
C ILE A 483 0.02 21.05 -2.09
N ASP A 484 -0.99 21.39 -1.30
CA ASP A 484 -0.93 22.49 -0.34
C ASP A 484 -0.66 21.92 1.06
N ILE A 485 0.38 22.44 1.71
CA ILE A 485 0.75 22.06 3.08
C ILE A 485 0.48 23.25 4.00
N SER A 486 -0.26 23.02 5.08
CA SER A 486 -0.55 24.01 6.13
C SER A 486 0.47 23.96 7.26
N SER A 487 0.56 25.05 8.02
CA SER A 487 1.58 25.22 9.06
C SER A 487 1.48 24.21 10.21
N ASP A 488 0.31 23.60 10.39
CA ASP A 488 0.07 22.47 11.31
C ASP A 488 0.44 21.10 10.70
N GLY A 489 0.94 21.08 9.47
CA GLY A 489 1.38 19.88 8.76
C GLY A 489 0.28 19.14 8.01
N ALA A 490 -0.94 19.70 7.89
CA ALA A 490 -1.97 19.08 7.05
C ALA A 490 -1.60 19.18 5.57
N ILE A 491 -2.01 18.17 4.80
CA ILE A 491 -1.72 18.04 3.37
C ILE A 491 -3.05 17.98 2.62
N VAL A 492 -3.24 18.88 1.66
CA VAL A 492 -4.38 18.86 0.74
C VAL A 492 -3.87 18.62 -0.67
N VAL A 493 -4.32 17.52 -1.27
CA VAL A 493 -3.93 17.13 -2.62
C VAL A 493 -5.10 17.40 -3.55
N SER A 494 -4.88 18.17 -4.61
CA SER A 494 -5.84 18.41 -5.69
C SER A 494 -5.25 18.02 -7.04
N GLU A 495 -6.08 17.52 -7.93
CA GLU A 495 -5.76 17.32 -9.34
C GLU A 495 -6.40 18.42 -10.17
N VAL A 496 -5.63 19.01 -11.09
CA VAL A 496 -6.10 20.02 -12.05
C VAL A 496 -5.97 19.46 -13.45
N PHE A 497 -7.11 19.27 -14.12
CA PHE A 497 -7.16 18.81 -15.50
C PHE A 497 -6.87 19.95 -16.45
N ILE A 498 -5.91 19.75 -17.35
CA ILE A 498 -5.39 20.80 -18.21
C ILE A 498 -6.39 21.20 -19.31
N PRO A 499 -7.02 20.25 -20.04
CA PRO A 499 -7.99 20.59 -21.08
C PRO A 499 -9.23 21.30 -20.52
N SER A 500 -9.84 20.78 -19.47
CA SER A 500 -11.07 21.35 -18.89
C SER A 500 -10.87 22.49 -17.89
N ASN A 501 -9.66 22.65 -17.33
CA ASN A 501 -9.40 23.48 -16.14
C ASN A 501 -10.28 23.07 -14.93
N PHE A 502 -10.77 21.84 -14.92
CA PHE A 502 -11.51 21.31 -13.79
C PHE A 502 -10.52 20.95 -12.67
N ARG A 503 -10.84 21.31 -11.43
CA ARG A 503 -10.06 20.95 -10.24
C ARG A 503 -10.89 20.06 -9.34
N ARG A 504 -10.33 18.92 -8.93
CA ARG A 504 -10.91 18.04 -7.90
C ARG A 504 -9.95 17.84 -6.74
N ILE A 505 -10.48 17.68 -5.54
CA ILE A 505 -9.69 17.26 -4.37
C ILE A 505 -9.51 15.75 -4.45
N LEU A 506 -8.27 15.27 -4.41
CA LEU A 506 -7.95 13.85 -4.34
C LEU A 506 -7.96 13.34 -2.90
N GLY A 507 -7.46 14.15 -1.96
CA GLY A 507 -7.37 13.75 -0.58
C GLY A 507 -7.03 14.92 0.35
N ILE A 508 -7.51 14.79 1.58
CA ILE A 508 -7.26 15.72 2.68
C ILE A 508 -6.68 14.89 3.83
N PHE A 509 -5.51 15.28 4.31
CA PHE A 509 -4.78 14.57 5.35
C PHE A 509 -4.48 15.56 6.47
N PRO A 510 -5.22 15.49 7.59
CA PRO A 510 -4.95 16.35 8.74
C PRO A 510 -3.51 16.16 9.24
N GLY A 511 -2.88 17.25 9.67
CA GLY A 511 -1.58 17.21 10.31
C GLY A 511 -1.64 16.37 11.60
N SER A 512 -0.49 15.92 12.07
CA SER A 512 -0.42 15.30 13.40
C SER A 512 -0.84 16.34 14.43
N GLU A 513 -1.98 16.12 15.10
CA GLU A 513 -2.42 16.93 16.23
C GLU A 513 -1.21 17.21 17.14
N THR A 514 -0.78 18.47 17.23
CA THR A 514 -0.23 18.94 18.51
C THR A 514 -1.34 18.64 19.50
N ASN A 515 -1.05 17.77 20.48
CA ASN A 515 -1.93 17.46 21.59
C ASN A 515 -2.60 18.74 22.10
N ASN A 516 -3.82 19.03 21.64
CA ASN A 516 -4.72 19.89 22.36
C ASN A 516 -5.15 19.06 23.57
N LYS A 517 -4.32 19.10 24.62
CA LYS A 517 -4.77 18.90 25.99
C LYS A 517 -5.85 19.95 26.24
N ILE A 518 -7.08 19.66 25.82
CA ILE A 518 -8.24 20.31 26.39
C ILE A 518 -8.39 19.66 27.77
N ASN A 519 -7.66 20.23 28.74
CA ASN A 519 -7.93 20.03 30.15
C ASN A 519 -9.36 20.52 30.38
N TYR A 520 -10.34 19.62 30.40
CA TYR A 520 -11.56 19.87 31.14
C TYR A 520 -11.24 19.73 32.62
N THR A 521 -10.67 20.78 33.19
CA THR A 521 -10.92 21.10 34.60
C THR A 521 -12.38 21.54 34.70
N ALA A 522 -13.23 20.69 35.23
CA ALA A 522 -14.42 21.12 35.92
C ALA A 522 -14.29 20.67 37.38
N LYS A 523 -13.88 21.61 38.23
CA LYS A 523 -14.27 21.62 39.64
C LYS A 523 -15.78 21.80 39.68
N ILE A 524 -16.51 20.93 40.36
CA ILE A 524 -16.99 21.06 41.76
C ILE A 524 -17.36 19.66 42.23
#